data_AF-A0A3B9ZAN5-F1
#
_entry.id   AF-A0A3B9ZAN5-F1
#
_cell.length_a   1.000
_cell.length_b   1.000
_cell.length_c   1.000
_cell.angle_alpha   90.00
_cell.angle_beta   90.00
_cell.angle_gamma   90.00
#
_symmetry.space_group_name_H-M   'P 1'
#
loop_
_entity.id
_entity.type
_entity.pdbx_description
1 polymer ?
#
loop_
_entity_poly.entity_id
_entity_poly.type
_entity_poly.pdbx_seq_one_letter_code
_entity_poly.pdbx_strand_id
1 'polypeptide(L)' 'MEDNMNYTEAYKEWLSNPYFDEETKAELRAIEGDDNEIKERFYTELEFGTAGLRGIIAAGTNRMNKYIVRRATQG' A
#
# COMPACT_ATOMS: atom_id res chain seq x y z
N MET A 1 22.73 5.48 -6.92
CA MET A 1 21.65 5.84 -5.98
C MET A 1 20.42 5.92 -6.83
N GLU A 2 19.53 4.94 -6.78
CA GLU A 2 18.13 5.05 -7.24
C GLU A 2 17.47 3.68 -7.03
N ASP A 3 17.29 3.28 -5.77
CA ASP A 3 16.21 2.36 -5.41
C ASP A 3 14.91 3.17 -5.44
N ASN A 4 14.55 3.68 -6.62
CA ASN A 4 13.23 4.22 -6.89
C ASN A 4 12.30 3.01 -6.96
N MET A 5 11.83 2.54 -5.79
CA MET A 5 10.70 1.63 -5.72
C MET A 5 9.59 2.28 -6.55
N ASN A 6 9.31 1.70 -7.71
CA ASN A 6 8.39 2.30 -8.65
C ASN A 6 7.00 2.09 -8.07
N TYR A 7 6.48 3.07 -7.34
CA TYR A 7 5.18 3.03 -6.67
C TYR A 7 4.06 2.59 -7.65
N THR A 8 4.24 2.88 -8.94
CA THR A 8 3.36 2.44 -10.03
C THR A 8 3.39 0.91 -10.23
N GLU A 9 4.55 0.28 -10.13
CA GLU A 9 4.69 -1.18 -10.21
C GLU A 9 4.06 -1.85 -8.99
N ALA A 10 4.28 -1.32 -7.78
CA ALA A 10 3.64 -1.83 -6.57
C ALA A 10 2.11 -1.71 -6.64
N TYR A 11 1.58 -0.58 -7.13
CA TYR A 11 0.15 -0.39 -7.38
C TYR A 11 -0.41 -1.44 -8.36
N LYS A 12 0.29 -1.67 -9.49
CA LYS A 12 -0.11 -2.67 -10.49
C LYS A 12 -0.01 -4.11 -9.96
N GLU A 13 0.99 -4.39 -9.13
CA GLU A 13 1.10 -5.67 -8.45
C GLU A 13 -0.11 -5.93 -7.56
N TRP A 14 -0.54 -4.93 -6.78
CA TRP A 14 -1.73 -5.06 -5.93
C TRP A 14 -3.01 -5.31 -6.73
N LEU A 15 -3.14 -4.69 -7.90
CA LEU A 15 -4.28 -4.90 -8.80
C LEU A 15 -4.28 -6.28 -9.47
N SER A 16 -3.10 -6.82 -9.80
CA SER A 16 -2.97 -8.08 -10.55
C SER A 16 -2.83 -9.31 -9.66
N ASN A 17 -2.34 -9.16 -8.43
CA ASN A 17 -2.06 -10.26 -7.54
C ASN A 17 -3.35 -10.80 -6.88
N PRO A 18 -3.65 -12.11 -7.01
CA PRO A 18 -4.85 -12.73 -6.43
C PRO A 18 -4.84 -12.77 -4.89
N TYR A 19 -3.71 -12.47 -4.25
CA TYR A 19 -3.60 -12.33 -2.80
C TYR A 19 -4.46 -11.18 -2.25
N PHE A 20 -4.63 -10.12 -3.05
CA PHE A 20 -5.46 -8.98 -2.69
C PHE A 20 -6.92 -9.21 -3.10
N ASP A 21 -7.86 -8.92 -2.21
CA ASP A 21 -9.28 -9.09 -2.47
C ASP A 21 -9.82 -8.01 -3.41
N GLU A 22 -11.01 -8.27 -3.96
CA GLU A 22 -11.63 -7.36 -4.91
C GLU A 22 -12.06 -6.02 -4.30
N GLU A 23 -12.30 -5.92 -2.99
CA GLU A 23 -12.62 -4.64 -2.32
C GLU A 23 -11.38 -3.74 -2.29
N THR A 24 -10.22 -4.30 -1.92
CA THR A 24 -8.91 -3.64 -1.95
C THR A 24 -8.59 -3.18 -3.36
N LYS A 25 -8.81 -4.03 -4.37
CA LYS A 25 -8.60 -3.66 -5.77
C LYS A 25 -9.59 -2.61 -6.25
N ALA A 26 -10.85 -2.66 -5.82
CA ALA A 26 -11.85 -1.65 -6.16
C ALA A 26 -11.46 -0.28 -5.59
N GLU A 27 -10.94 -0.22 -4.36
CA GLU A 27 -10.42 1.00 -3.76
C GLU A 27 -9.23 1.56 -4.57
N LEU A 28 -8.30 0.70 -4.98
CA LEU A 28 -7.18 1.09 -5.83
C LEU A 28 -7.63 1.57 -7.21
N ARG A 29 -8.61 0.91 -7.82
CA ARG A 29 -9.19 1.36 -9.10
C ARG A 29 -9.93 2.70 -8.97
N ALA A 30 -10.47 3.03 -7.79
CA ALA A 30 -11.15 4.31 -7.57
C ALA A 30 -10.20 5.52 -7.60
N ILE A 31 -8.90 5.29 -7.37
CA ILE A 31 -7.84 6.30 -7.47
C ILE A 31 -7.04 6.17 -8.77
N GLU A 32 -7.49 5.34 -9.72
CA GLU A 32 -6.84 5.19 -11.02
C GLU A 32 -6.86 6.52 -11.77
N GLY A 33 -5.67 7.06 -12.05
CA GLY A 33 -5.49 8.38 -12.66
C GLY A 33 -5.10 9.49 -11.67
N ASP A 34 -5.13 9.24 -10.37
CA ASP A 34 -4.58 10.14 -9.34
C ASP A 34 -3.17 9.69 -8.94
N ASP A 35 -2.17 10.12 -9.71
CA ASP A 35 -0.77 9.76 -9.49
C ASP A 35 -0.25 10.19 -8.10
N ASN A 36 -0.75 11.31 -7.57
CA ASN A 36 -0.36 11.78 -6.24
C ASN A 36 -0.85 10.81 -5.16
N GLU A 37 -2.12 10.41 -5.23
CA GLU A 37 -2.71 9.49 -4.26
C GLU A 37 -2.07 8.08 -4.35
N ILE A 38 -1.80 7.60 -5.57
CA ILE A 38 -1.07 6.34 -5.78
C ILE A 38 0.34 6.47 -5.19
N LYS A 39 1.05 7.55 -5.49
CA LYS A 39 2.38 7.79 -4.93
C LYS A 39 2.32 7.82 -3.40
N GLU A 40 1.43 8.60 -2.78
CA GLU A 40 1.31 8.69 -1.32
C GLU A 40 1.05 7.34 -0.62
N ARG A 41 0.35 6.42 -1.31
CA ARG A 41 0.04 5.08 -0.82
C ARG A 41 1.16 4.06 -1.03
N PHE A 42 2.02 4.25 -2.03
CA PHE A 42 2.99 3.24 -2.47
C PHE A 42 4.46 3.71 -2.48
N TYR A 43 4.77 4.98 -2.17
CA TYR A 43 6.14 5.51 -2.19
C TYR A 43 7.05 4.92 -1.10
N THR A 44 6.46 4.35 -0.06
CA THR A 44 7.17 3.74 1.07
C THR A 44 6.31 2.63 1.67
N GLU A 45 6.88 1.86 2.59
CA GLU A 45 6.15 0.95 3.45
C GLU A 45 5.76 1.65 4.76
N LEU A 46 4.61 1.27 5.33
CA LEU A 46 4.16 1.77 6.62
C LEU A 46 5.12 1.28 7.71
N GLU A 47 5.90 2.19 8.27
CA GLU A 47 6.79 1.89 9.39
C GLU A 47 6.06 1.98 10.73
N PHE A 48 6.23 0.95 11.56
CA PHE A 48 5.66 0.87 12.90
C PHE A 48 6.65 1.53 13.87
N GLY A 49 6.55 2.85 14.04
CA GLY A 49 7.39 3.58 15.00
C GLY A 49 7.10 3.23 16.46
N THR A 50 8.04 3.57 17.36
CA THR A 50 7.93 3.36 18.82
C THR A 50 6.76 4.10 19.49
N ALA A 51 6.19 5.09 18.81
CA ALA A 51 5.04 5.88 19.28
C ALA A 51 3.66 5.27 18.91
N GLY A 52 3.63 4.09 18.30
CA GLY A 52 2.41 3.36 17.97
C GLY A 52 1.89 3.58 16.53
N LEU A 53 0.81 2.88 16.21
CA LEU A 53 0.23 2.81 14.87
C LEU A 53 -0.67 4.00 14.56
N ARG A 54 -0.18 4.94 13.76
CA ARG A 54 -0.97 6.04 13.20
C ARG A 54 -0.91 6.01 11.66
N GLY A 55 -1.41 4.92 11.08
CA GLY A 55 -1.58 4.80 9.63
C GLY A 55 -3.01 5.14 9.22
N ILE A 56 -3.18 5.78 8.07
CA ILE A 56 -4.49 5.95 7.42
C ILE A 56 -4.98 4.56 6.97
N ILE A 57 -6.23 4.23 7.25
CA ILE A 57 -6.84 2.98 6.79
C ILE A 57 -7.17 3.11 5.30
N ALA A 58 -6.41 2.40 4.47
CA ALA A 58 -6.58 2.36 3.01
C ALA A 58 -5.71 1.25 2.38
N ALA A 59 -5.95 0.94 1.12
CA ALA A 59 -5.10 0.09 0.30
C ALA A 59 -3.78 0.80 -0.04
N GLY A 60 -2.66 0.09 0.07
CA GLY A 60 -1.32 0.60 -0.17
C GLY A 60 -0.26 0.05 0.79
N THR A 61 1.01 0.17 0.41
CA THR A 61 2.13 -0.24 1.26
C THR A 61 2.37 0.73 2.41
N ASN A 62 2.10 2.02 2.21
CA ASN A 62 2.16 3.09 3.20
C ASN A 62 0.81 3.36 3.90
N ARG A 63 -0.03 2.33 4.03
CA ARG A 63 -1.37 2.45 4.61
C ARG A 63 -1.64 1.31 5.59
N MET A 64 -2.49 1.58 6.56
CA MET A 64 -2.98 0.58 7.50
C MET A 64 -4.02 -0.30 6.80
N ASN A 65 -3.66 -1.53 6.50
CA ASN A 65 -4.60 -2.52 6.00
C ASN A 65 -4.23 -3.91 6.49
N LYS A 66 -5.14 -4.86 6.35
CA LYS A 66 -4.97 -6.23 6.83
C LYS A 66 -3.71 -6.92 6.28
N TYR A 67 -3.22 -6.53 5.11
CA TYR A 67 -2.03 -7.10 4.50
C TYR A 67 -0.75 -6.61 5.17
N ILE A 68 -0.68 -5.30 5.45
CA ILE A 68 0.42 -4.69 6.18
C ILE A 68 0.43 -5.15 7.64
N VAL A 69 -0.72 -5.25 8.29
CA VAL A 69 -0.83 -5.81 9.65
C VAL A 69 -0.35 -7.26 9.67
N ARG A 70 -0.82 -8.11 8.74
CA ARG A 70 -0.37 -9.51 8.64
C ARG A 70 1.14 -9.60 8.46
N ARG A 71 1.73 -8.77 7.58
CA ARG A 71 3.18 -8.72 7.34
C ARG A 71 3.93 -8.34 8.62
N ALA A 72 3.47 -7.33 9.35
CA ALA A 72 4.11 -6.89 10.60
C ALA A 72 4.00 -7.92 11.74
N THR A 73 2.92 -8.71 11.79
CA THR A 73 2.71 -9.73 12.83
C THR A 73 3.39 -11.08 12.56
N GLN A 74 3.93 -11.29 11.36
CA GLN A 74 4.65 -12.52 10.97
C GLN A 74 6.17 -12.44 11.27
N GLY A 75 6.59 -11.48 12.08
CA GLY A 75 7.97 -11.37 12.60
C GLY A 75 8.27 -12.37 13.71
#